data_AF-A0A836M0Y1-F1
#
_entry.id   AF-A0A836M0Y1-F1
#
_cell.length_a   1.000
_cell.length_b   1.000
_cell.length_c   1.000
_cell.angle_alpha   90.00
_cell.angle_beta   90.00
_cell.angle_gamma   90.00
#
_symmetry.space_group_name_H-M   'P 1'
#
loop_
_entity.id
_entity.type
_entity.pdbx_description
1 polymer ?
#
loop_
_entity_poly.entity_id
_entity_poly.type
_entity_poly.pdbx_seq_one_letter_code
_entity_poly.pdbx_strand_id
1 'polypeptide(L)'
;MKLSEWRYKANELINKELLKCYINSNLGSWDENHITTQILIALKSLGLELNWEDKPQKVKWECHKLKGSFENQYGDIAIVVKVQLSGTCFVEGVAFYEAKRQYFNNAHQPLGFNAIKFEQLQRISELTHASHVLLYDIDINKRVGCASTVSSIIARELAQKKLISAVGRIIHLYGEPWVISLGNNLLGLNLDFQEATVKTIKELSSSINPPNFIVNAAVGLEGLLEPVLDNTFINNNMYDKWLSTDTPQKTNERDNDLEGPSF
;
A
#
# COMPACT_ATOMS: atom_id res chain seq x y z
N MET A 1 12.37 -15.64 -0.25
CA MET A 1 11.48 -15.62 0.92
C MET A 1 10.36 -16.62 0.71
N LYS A 2 9.99 -17.39 1.74
CA LYS A 2 8.83 -18.29 1.65
C LYS A 2 7.51 -17.53 1.72
N LEU A 3 6.44 -18.09 1.17
CA LEU A 3 5.10 -17.47 1.24
C LEU A 3 4.65 -17.24 2.68
N SER A 4 4.90 -18.19 3.58
CA SER A 4 4.55 -18.07 5.00
C SER A 4 5.27 -16.91 5.69
N GLU A 5 6.56 -16.71 5.38
CA GLU A 5 7.36 -15.59 5.89
C GLU A 5 6.85 -14.25 5.38
N TRP A 6 6.48 -14.16 4.10
CA TRP A 6 5.88 -12.96 3.54
C TRP A 6 4.55 -12.64 4.23
N ARG A 7 3.68 -13.65 4.41
CA ARG A 7 2.39 -13.48 5.12
C ARG A 7 2.59 -12.98 6.54
N TYR A 8 3.56 -13.53 7.26
CA TYR A 8 3.91 -13.07 8.60
C TYR A 8 4.34 -11.60 8.60
N LYS A 9 5.29 -11.21 7.74
CA LYS A 9 5.76 -9.82 7.64
C LYS A 9 4.65 -8.85 7.22
N ALA A 10 3.81 -9.25 6.27
CA ALA A 10 2.65 -8.48 5.85
C ALA A 10 1.67 -8.27 7.02
N ASN A 11 1.41 -9.31 7.81
CA ASN A 11 0.50 -9.24 8.96
C ASN A 11 1.03 -8.27 10.03
N GLU A 12 2.33 -8.33 10.33
CA GLU A 12 2.98 -7.42 11.27
C GLU A 12 2.86 -5.95 10.82
N LEU A 13 3.10 -5.68 9.53
CA LEU A 13 2.94 -4.33 8.97
C LEU A 13 1.49 -3.85 9.02
N ILE A 14 0.54 -4.70 8.64
CA ILE A 14 -0.90 -4.38 8.69
C ILE A 14 -1.32 -4.08 10.13
N ASN A 15 -0.94 -4.93 11.09
CA ASN A 15 -1.28 -4.76 12.50
C ASN A 15 -0.71 -3.46 13.06
N LYS A 16 0.55 -3.17 12.73
CA LYS A 16 1.23 -1.94 13.13
C LYS A 16 0.51 -0.70 12.61
N GLU A 17 0.19 -0.65 11.32
CA GLU A 17 -0.46 0.52 10.73
C GLU A 17 -1.90 0.68 11.23
N LEU A 18 -2.65 -0.42 11.40
CA LEU A 18 -3.99 -0.38 12.01
C LEU A 18 -3.94 0.21 13.42
N LEU A 19 -3.05 -0.32 14.27
CA LEU A 19 -2.92 0.15 15.64
C LEU A 19 -2.52 1.63 15.69
N LYS A 20 -1.58 2.04 14.84
CA LYS A 20 -1.16 3.44 14.71
C LYS A 20 -2.33 4.35 14.29
N CYS A 21 -3.11 3.96 13.29
CA CYS A 21 -4.29 4.71 12.86
C CYS A 21 -5.34 4.81 13.98
N TYR A 22 -5.54 3.74 14.75
CA TYR A 22 -6.50 3.72 15.85
C TYR A 22 -6.07 4.59 17.05
N ILE A 23 -4.80 4.50 17.47
CA ILE A 23 -4.26 5.30 18.58
C ILE A 23 -4.36 6.80 18.26
N ASN A 24 -4.15 7.18 17.01
CA ASN A 24 -4.26 8.56 16.54
C ASN A 24 -5.68 8.91 16.05
N SER A 25 -6.70 8.17 16.49
CA SER A 25 -8.10 8.39 16.07
C SER A 25 -8.65 9.77 16.43
N ASN A 26 -8.15 10.39 17.49
CA ASN A 26 -8.45 11.78 17.87
C ASN A 26 -8.01 12.80 16.80
N LEU A 27 -7.03 12.46 15.96
CA LEU A 27 -6.59 13.25 14.81
C LEU A 27 -7.34 12.88 13.52
N GLY A 28 -8.37 12.03 13.61
CA GLY A 28 -9.12 11.53 12.45
C GLY A 28 -8.43 10.37 11.71
N SER A 29 -7.38 9.76 12.27
CA SER A 29 -6.64 8.69 11.59
C SER A 29 -7.40 7.35 11.54
N TRP A 30 -8.47 7.17 12.33
CA TRP A 30 -9.40 6.03 12.19
C TRP A 30 -10.45 6.30 11.09
N ASP A 31 -9.93 6.65 9.93
CA ASP A 31 -10.67 6.88 8.70
C ASP A 31 -10.32 5.79 7.68
N GLU A 32 -11.33 5.27 7.00
CA GLU A 32 -11.20 4.12 6.10
C GLU A 32 -10.23 4.42 4.94
N ASN A 33 -10.32 5.62 4.37
CA ASN A 33 -9.45 6.02 3.27
C ASN A 33 -8.00 6.16 3.72
N HIS A 34 -7.79 6.75 4.89
CA HIS A 34 -6.48 6.90 5.49
C HIS A 34 -5.84 5.56 5.86
N ILE A 35 -6.58 4.69 6.56
CA ILE A 35 -6.14 3.34 6.94
C ILE A 35 -5.70 2.55 5.71
N THR A 36 -6.56 2.46 4.70
CA THR A 36 -6.26 1.77 3.44
C THR A 36 -4.96 2.29 2.82
N THR A 37 -4.79 3.61 2.76
CA THR A 37 -3.60 4.23 2.16
C THR A 37 -2.33 3.85 2.92
N GLN A 38 -2.33 3.95 4.27
CA GLN A 38 -1.16 3.61 5.09
C GLN A 38 -0.79 2.14 4.94
N ILE A 39 -1.77 1.24 4.97
CA ILE A 39 -1.52 -0.19 4.83
C ILE A 39 -0.97 -0.53 3.44
N LEU A 40 -1.53 0.03 2.37
CA LEU A 40 -1.02 -0.21 1.02
C LEU A 40 0.43 0.28 0.87
N ILE A 41 0.77 1.46 1.39
CA ILE A 41 2.16 1.96 1.41
C ILE A 41 3.07 0.99 2.16
N ALA A 42 2.64 0.52 3.34
CA ALA A 42 3.41 -0.45 4.13
C ALA A 42 3.62 -1.75 3.37
N LEU A 43 2.59 -2.31 2.73
CA LEU A 43 2.71 -3.54 1.94
C LEU A 43 3.64 -3.37 0.73
N LYS A 44 3.64 -2.22 0.06
CA LYS A 44 4.60 -1.93 -1.03
C LYS A 44 6.06 -2.04 -0.57
N SER A 45 6.35 -1.75 0.70
CA SER A 45 7.71 -1.87 1.25
C SER A 45 8.22 -3.33 1.30
N LEU A 46 7.34 -4.32 1.17
CA LEU A 46 7.73 -5.74 1.06
C LEU A 46 8.19 -6.13 -0.36
N GLY A 47 8.12 -5.22 -1.32
CA GLY A 47 8.47 -5.45 -2.71
C GLY A 47 7.27 -5.81 -3.59
N LEU A 48 7.31 -5.33 -4.83
CA LEU A 48 6.29 -5.57 -5.86
C LEU A 48 6.61 -6.77 -6.75
N GLU A 49 7.84 -7.28 -6.69
CA GLU A 49 8.29 -8.46 -7.41
C GLU A 49 8.71 -9.53 -6.39
N LEU A 50 8.04 -10.67 -6.44
CA LEU A 50 8.15 -11.74 -5.46
C LEU A 50 8.63 -13.02 -6.16
N ASN A 51 9.79 -13.49 -5.68
CA ASN A 51 10.33 -14.80 -6.02
C ASN A 51 10.22 -15.68 -4.78
N TRP A 52 9.19 -16.54 -4.77
CA TRP A 52 8.95 -17.47 -3.68
C TRP A 52 10.02 -18.57 -3.66
N GLU A 53 10.53 -18.90 -2.47
CA GLU A 53 11.45 -20.03 -2.33
C GLU A 53 10.74 -21.39 -2.41
N ASP A 54 9.46 -21.43 -1.98
CA ASP A 54 8.66 -22.63 -1.82
C ASP A 54 7.55 -22.76 -2.88
N LYS A 55 7.58 -21.91 -3.92
CA LYS A 55 6.62 -21.94 -5.04
C LYS A 55 7.36 -21.77 -6.37
N PRO A 56 6.91 -22.43 -7.44
CA PRO A 56 7.56 -22.34 -8.75
C PRO A 56 7.28 -21.02 -9.48
N GLN A 57 6.22 -20.30 -9.10
CA GLN A 57 5.81 -19.08 -9.80
C GLN A 57 6.61 -17.86 -9.34
N LYS A 58 6.88 -16.95 -10.28
CA LYS A 58 7.30 -15.58 -9.98
C LYS A 58 6.12 -14.65 -10.13
N VAL A 59 6.06 -13.61 -9.30
CA VAL A 59 4.89 -12.76 -9.20
C VAL A 59 5.33 -11.30 -9.25
N LYS A 60 4.68 -10.51 -10.11
CA LYS A 60 4.72 -9.05 -10.02
C LYS A 60 3.32 -8.57 -9.69
N TRP A 61 3.20 -7.61 -8.78
CA TRP A 61 1.91 -7.10 -8.39
C TRP A 61 1.94 -5.60 -8.13
N GLU A 62 0.77 -4.97 -8.26
CA GLU A 62 0.56 -3.57 -7.93
C GLU A 62 -0.78 -3.42 -7.20
N CYS A 63 -0.87 -2.42 -6.34
CA CYS A 63 -2.11 -2.04 -5.68
C CYS A 63 -2.50 -0.62 -6.00
N HIS A 64 -3.79 -0.43 -6.33
CA HIS A 64 -4.38 0.85 -6.66
C HIS A 64 -5.56 1.11 -5.75
N LYS A 65 -5.58 2.29 -5.12
CA LYS A 65 -6.77 2.81 -4.47
C LYS A 65 -7.67 3.39 -5.55
N LEU A 66 -8.86 2.83 -5.70
CA LEU A 66 -9.84 3.29 -6.69
C LEU A 66 -10.58 4.51 -6.15
N LYS A 67 -11.14 5.32 -7.06
CA LYS A 67 -11.93 6.51 -6.75
C LYS A 67 -13.11 6.64 -7.71
N GLY A 68 -14.17 7.31 -7.27
CA GLY A 68 -15.29 7.72 -8.13
C GLY A 68 -16.06 6.53 -8.68
N SER A 69 -16.29 6.48 -10.00
CA SER A 69 -17.07 5.40 -10.62
C SER A 69 -16.43 4.02 -10.44
N PHE A 70 -15.10 3.93 -10.47
CA PHE A 70 -14.39 2.67 -10.30
C PHE A 70 -14.49 2.13 -8.88
N GLU A 71 -14.38 3.01 -7.88
CA GLU A 71 -14.59 2.65 -6.48
C GLU A 71 -15.99 2.08 -6.27
N ASN A 72 -16.99 2.72 -6.88
CA ASN A 72 -18.37 2.28 -6.79
C ASN A 72 -18.64 0.93 -7.50
N GLN A 73 -17.86 0.60 -8.54
CA GLN A 73 -18.03 -0.61 -9.35
C GLN A 73 -17.24 -1.81 -8.81
N TYR A 74 -16.02 -1.56 -8.32
CA TYR A 74 -15.07 -2.60 -7.97
C TYR A 74 -14.64 -2.56 -6.50
N GLY A 75 -15.00 -1.51 -5.76
CA GLY A 75 -14.61 -1.27 -4.37
C GLY A 75 -13.36 -0.41 -4.22
N ASP A 76 -12.90 -0.22 -2.99
CA ASP A 76 -11.82 0.70 -2.66
C ASP A 76 -10.44 0.39 -3.26
N ILE A 77 -10.15 -0.89 -3.52
CA ILE A 77 -8.79 -1.35 -3.85
C ILE A 77 -8.85 -2.34 -5.00
N ALA A 78 -7.97 -2.16 -5.99
CA ALA A 78 -7.63 -3.18 -6.97
C ALA A 78 -6.18 -3.65 -6.79
N ILE A 79 -5.98 -4.96 -6.76
CA ILE A 79 -4.68 -5.63 -6.73
C ILE A 79 -4.46 -6.31 -8.07
N VAL A 80 -3.60 -5.73 -8.91
CA VAL A 80 -3.25 -6.31 -10.21
C VAL A 80 -2.09 -7.27 -9.98
N VAL A 81 -2.22 -8.51 -10.43
CA VAL A 81 -1.21 -9.55 -10.26
C VAL A 81 -0.86 -10.13 -11.62
N LYS A 82 0.44 -10.20 -11.90
CA LYS A 82 1.03 -10.87 -13.04
C LYS A 82 1.85 -12.05 -12.55
N VAL A 83 1.40 -13.26 -12.85
CA VAL A 83 2.06 -14.50 -12.47
C VAL A 83 2.80 -15.07 -13.68
N GLN A 84 4.09 -15.34 -13.53
CA GLN A 84 4.88 -16.05 -14.51
C GLN A 84 4.76 -17.56 -14.27
N LEU A 85 4.14 -18.27 -15.22
CA LEU A 85 3.98 -19.72 -15.17
C LEU A 85 5.18 -20.45 -15.80
N SER A 86 5.79 -19.86 -16.82
CA SER A 86 7.03 -20.34 -17.45
C SER A 86 7.82 -19.17 -18.04
N GLY A 87 8.99 -19.43 -18.65
CA GLY A 87 9.86 -18.38 -19.19
C GLY A 87 9.14 -17.35 -20.09
N THR A 88 8.14 -17.78 -20.86
CA THR A 88 7.40 -16.93 -21.80
C THR A 88 5.89 -16.84 -21.50
N CYS A 89 5.38 -17.61 -20.55
CA CYS A 89 3.94 -17.68 -20.25
C CYS A 89 3.59 -16.89 -18.98
N PHE A 90 2.65 -15.96 -19.11
CA PHE A 90 2.15 -15.13 -18.04
C PHE A 90 0.63 -15.18 -17.97
N VAL A 91 0.10 -15.06 -16.76
CA VAL A 91 -1.32 -14.82 -16.52
C VAL A 91 -1.44 -13.53 -15.71
N GLU A 92 -2.36 -12.66 -16.13
CA GLU A 92 -2.67 -11.41 -15.46
C GLU A 92 -4.10 -11.47 -14.93
N GLY A 93 -4.29 -11.05 -13.68
CA GLY A 93 -5.62 -10.97 -13.07
C GLY A 93 -5.69 -9.88 -12.02
N VAL A 94 -6.92 -9.55 -11.60
CA VAL A 94 -7.17 -8.50 -10.60
C VAL A 94 -8.00 -9.05 -9.45
N ALA A 95 -7.60 -8.75 -8.21
CA ALA A 95 -8.45 -8.93 -7.03
C ALA A 95 -8.95 -7.58 -6.52
N PHE A 96 -10.16 -7.56 -5.99
CA PHE A 96 -10.84 -6.35 -5.57
C PHE A 96 -11.23 -6.39 -4.10
N TYR A 97 -11.08 -5.26 -3.42
CA TYR A 97 -11.45 -5.14 -2.01
C TYR A 97 -12.25 -3.87 -1.73
N GLU A 98 -13.44 -4.06 -1.14
CA GLU A 98 -14.24 -3.01 -0.50
C GLU A 98 -13.83 -2.91 0.97
N ALA A 99 -13.09 -1.87 1.34
CA ALA A 99 -12.57 -1.68 2.68
C ALA A 99 -13.66 -1.17 3.61
N LYS A 100 -13.78 -1.71 4.82
CA LYS A 100 -14.75 -1.29 5.83
C LYS A 100 -14.14 -1.31 7.23
N ARG A 101 -14.29 -0.22 7.98
CA ARG A 101 -13.78 -0.15 9.35
C ARG A 101 -14.83 -0.51 10.41
N GLN A 102 -14.35 -1.06 11.52
CA GLN A 102 -15.11 -1.24 12.74
C GLN A 102 -15.45 0.13 13.34
N TYR A 103 -16.68 0.26 13.85
CA TYR A 103 -17.10 1.41 14.62
C TYR A 103 -17.06 1.06 16.11
N PHE A 104 -16.77 2.05 16.95
CA PHE A 104 -16.70 1.88 18.39
C PHE A 104 -17.55 2.93 19.09
N ASN A 105 -18.13 2.59 20.24
CA ASN A 105 -18.76 3.57 21.11
C ASN A 105 -17.72 4.29 21.98
N ASN A 106 -18.17 5.24 22.80
CA ASN A 106 -17.30 6.00 23.71
C ASN A 106 -16.61 5.11 24.76
N ALA A 107 -17.15 3.93 25.05
CA ALA A 107 -16.56 2.92 25.92
C ALA A 107 -15.67 1.93 25.16
N HIS A 108 -15.32 2.23 23.91
CA HIS A 108 -14.46 1.42 23.06
C HIS A 108 -14.99 0.01 22.75
N GLN A 109 -16.31 -0.19 22.85
CA GLN A 109 -16.96 -1.45 22.48
C GLN A 109 -17.30 -1.45 20.99
N PRO A 110 -17.11 -2.58 20.29
CA PRO A 110 -17.37 -2.69 18.86
C PRO A 110 -18.86 -2.57 18.56
N LEU A 111 -19.21 -1.63 17.68
CA LEU A 111 -20.58 -1.37 17.23
C LEU A 111 -20.95 -2.13 15.96
N GLY A 112 -19.98 -2.61 15.20
CA GLY A 112 -20.19 -3.25 13.90
C GLY A 112 -19.63 -2.44 12.73
N PHE A 113 -19.71 -3.05 11.56
CA PHE A 113 -19.26 -2.49 10.28
C PHE A 113 -20.40 -1.76 9.58
N ASN A 114 -20.88 -0.68 10.20
CA ASN A 114 -22.11 0.01 9.81
C ASN A 114 -22.07 0.65 8.41
N ALA A 115 -20.88 0.82 7.84
CA ALA A 115 -20.68 1.34 6.50
C ALA A 115 -20.92 0.29 5.39
N ILE A 116 -21.10 -1.00 5.73
CA ILE A 116 -21.42 -2.03 4.74
C ILE A 116 -22.84 -1.80 4.20
N LYS A 117 -22.97 -1.65 2.89
CA LYS A 117 -24.24 -1.42 2.19
C LYS A 117 -24.55 -2.55 1.22
N PHE A 118 -25.76 -3.09 1.29
CA PHE A 118 -26.21 -4.17 0.41
C PHE A 118 -26.12 -3.78 -1.07
N GLU A 119 -26.57 -2.58 -1.43
CA GLU A 119 -26.63 -2.10 -2.82
C GLU A 119 -25.23 -1.96 -3.45
N GLN A 120 -24.23 -1.60 -2.64
CA GLN A 120 -22.85 -1.54 -3.10
C GLN A 120 -22.28 -2.94 -3.32
N LEU A 121 -22.47 -3.85 -2.37
CA LEU A 121 -22.02 -5.23 -2.49
C LEU A 121 -22.72 -5.96 -3.65
N GLN A 122 -24.01 -5.69 -3.89
CA GLN A 122 -24.74 -6.23 -5.02
C GLN A 122 -24.07 -5.82 -6.34
N ARG A 123 -23.87 -4.52 -6.57
CA ARG A 123 -23.24 -4.00 -7.79
C ARG A 123 -21.85 -4.59 -8.02
N ILE A 124 -21.01 -4.64 -6.98
CA ILE A 124 -19.66 -5.21 -7.08
C ILE A 124 -19.73 -6.70 -7.42
N SER A 125 -20.61 -7.46 -6.75
CA SER A 125 -20.73 -8.92 -6.95
C SER A 125 -21.28 -9.32 -8.32
N GLU A 126 -22.04 -8.44 -8.98
CA GLU A 126 -22.56 -8.64 -10.34
C GLU A 126 -21.49 -8.38 -11.40
N LEU A 127 -20.48 -7.54 -11.10
CA LEU A 127 -19.39 -7.20 -12.02
C LEU A 127 -18.22 -8.17 -11.93
N THR A 128 -17.86 -8.62 -10.73
CA THR A 128 -16.71 -9.50 -10.55
C THR A 128 -16.87 -10.47 -9.39
N HIS A 129 -16.46 -11.71 -9.62
CA HIS A 129 -16.40 -12.77 -8.61
C HIS A 129 -15.16 -12.65 -7.72
N ALA A 130 -14.14 -11.89 -8.14
CA ALA A 130 -12.88 -11.73 -7.41
C ALA A 130 -12.90 -10.53 -6.44
N SER A 131 -14.08 -10.25 -5.86
CA SER A 131 -14.29 -9.15 -4.94
C SER A 131 -14.53 -9.64 -3.51
N HIS A 132 -13.95 -8.90 -2.57
CA HIS A 132 -14.07 -9.19 -1.14
C HIS A 132 -14.32 -7.92 -0.34
N VAL A 133 -14.94 -8.05 0.83
CA VAL A 133 -14.96 -6.99 1.84
C VAL A 133 -13.72 -7.14 2.71
N LEU A 134 -12.93 -6.08 2.84
CA LEU A 134 -11.75 -5.99 3.70
C LEU A 134 -12.13 -5.26 5.00
N LEU A 135 -12.08 -5.96 6.11
CA LEU A 135 -12.54 -5.47 7.41
C LEU A 135 -11.36 -5.06 8.28
N TYR A 136 -11.38 -3.81 8.74
CA TYR A 136 -10.40 -3.27 9.69
C TYR A 136 -10.97 -3.23 11.10
N ASP A 137 -10.34 -3.92 12.04
CA ASP A 137 -10.71 -3.96 13.46
C ASP A 137 -9.47 -3.85 14.35
N ILE A 138 -9.69 -3.57 15.63
CA ILE A 138 -8.71 -3.53 16.70
C ILE A 138 -9.24 -4.29 17.91
N ASP A 139 -8.45 -5.22 18.43
CA ASP A 139 -8.61 -5.70 19.80
C ASP A 139 -7.84 -4.76 20.74
N ILE A 140 -8.58 -3.88 21.41
CA ILE A 140 -8.03 -2.82 22.26
C ILE A 140 -7.39 -3.40 23.52
N ASN A 141 -7.95 -4.49 24.05
CA ASN A 141 -7.43 -5.15 25.24
C ASN A 141 -6.07 -5.77 24.95
N LYS A 142 -5.90 -6.34 23.75
CA LYS A 142 -4.64 -6.95 23.31
C LYS A 142 -3.71 -5.96 22.61
N ARG A 143 -4.21 -4.77 22.25
CA ARG A 143 -3.52 -3.78 21.40
C ARG A 143 -3.05 -4.40 20.09
N VAL A 144 -3.91 -5.18 19.45
CA VAL A 144 -3.61 -5.88 18.21
C VAL A 144 -4.58 -5.41 17.14
N GLY A 145 -4.05 -4.99 15.99
CA GLY A 145 -4.86 -4.76 14.79
C GLY A 145 -5.28 -6.07 14.15
N CYS A 146 -6.41 -6.05 13.45
CA CYS A 146 -6.89 -7.18 12.69
C CYS A 146 -7.42 -6.70 11.34
N ALA A 147 -6.86 -7.23 10.26
CA ALA A 147 -7.46 -7.15 8.95
C ALA A 147 -7.94 -8.55 8.55
N SER A 148 -9.22 -8.68 8.26
CA SER A 148 -9.79 -9.91 7.71
C SER A 148 -10.54 -9.62 6.43
N THR A 149 -10.85 -10.66 5.67
CA THR A 149 -11.63 -10.51 4.47
C THR A 149 -12.75 -11.53 4.37
N VAL A 150 -13.84 -11.13 3.74
CA VAL A 150 -15.03 -11.96 3.49
C VAL A 150 -15.38 -11.80 2.02
N SER A 151 -15.73 -12.88 1.33
CA SER A 151 -16.23 -12.78 -0.05
C SER A 151 -17.38 -11.78 -0.14
N SER A 152 -17.39 -10.92 -1.17
CA SER A 152 -18.45 -9.92 -1.37
C SER A 152 -19.82 -10.57 -1.47
N ILE A 153 -19.91 -11.76 -2.06
CA ILE A 153 -21.13 -12.56 -2.18
C ILE A 153 -21.65 -12.94 -0.79
N ILE A 154 -20.78 -13.49 0.07
CA ILE A 154 -21.17 -13.86 1.44
C ILE A 154 -21.60 -12.62 2.22
N ALA A 155 -20.81 -11.54 2.16
CA ALA A 155 -21.13 -10.30 2.84
C ALA A 155 -22.46 -9.71 2.35
N ARG A 156 -22.76 -9.81 1.05
CA ARG A 156 -24.02 -9.38 0.45
C ARG A 156 -25.21 -10.15 1.04
N GLU A 157 -25.12 -11.48 1.08
CA GLU A 157 -26.19 -12.32 1.65
C GLU A 157 -26.42 -12.01 3.14
N LEU A 158 -25.35 -11.79 3.90
CA LEU A 158 -25.43 -11.39 5.30
C LEU A 158 -26.03 -9.98 5.46
N ALA A 159 -25.70 -9.03 4.58
CA ALA A 159 -26.28 -7.68 4.56
C ALA A 159 -27.77 -7.71 4.25
N GLN A 160 -28.18 -8.49 3.23
CA GLN A 160 -29.58 -8.64 2.83
C GLN A 160 -30.44 -9.16 4.00
N LYS A 161 -29.91 -10.10 4.76
CA LYS A 161 -30.57 -10.67 5.95
C LYS A 161 -30.42 -9.82 7.21
N LYS A 162 -29.81 -8.63 7.12
CA LYS A 162 -29.56 -7.73 8.26
C LYS A 162 -28.75 -8.36 9.39
N LEU A 163 -27.90 -9.34 9.07
CA LEU A 163 -27.01 -10.01 10.03
C LEU A 163 -25.73 -9.21 10.31
N ILE A 164 -25.31 -8.36 9.35
CA ILE A 164 -24.15 -7.47 9.51
C ILE A 164 -24.49 -6.24 10.36
N SER A 165 -25.76 -5.82 10.38
CA SER A 165 -26.25 -4.74 11.24
C SER A 165 -26.38 -5.14 12.71
N ALA A 166 -26.15 -6.42 13.05
CA ALA A 166 -26.04 -6.84 14.44
C ALA A 166 -24.71 -6.32 15.02
N VAL A 167 -24.79 -5.77 16.23
CA VAL A 167 -23.63 -5.17 16.93
C VAL A 167 -22.47 -6.15 17.01
N GLY A 168 -21.26 -5.68 16.70
CA GLY A 168 -20.00 -6.36 17.06
C GLY A 168 -19.19 -6.92 15.89
N ARG A 169 -18.80 -8.19 16.00
CA ARG A 169 -17.70 -8.82 15.20
C ARG A 169 -18.11 -10.05 14.41
N ILE A 170 -19.42 -10.32 14.31
CA ILE A 170 -19.93 -11.59 13.77
C ILE A 170 -19.46 -11.87 12.33
N ILE A 171 -19.30 -10.82 11.52
CA ILE A 171 -18.87 -10.93 10.12
C ILE A 171 -17.47 -11.55 9.97
N HIS A 172 -16.59 -11.38 10.97
CA HIS A 172 -15.25 -11.99 10.96
C HIS A 172 -15.30 -13.54 10.96
N LEU A 173 -16.37 -14.14 11.47
CA LEU A 173 -16.53 -15.60 11.51
C LEU A 173 -16.72 -16.23 10.12
N TYR A 174 -17.10 -15.42 9.12
CA TYR A 174 -17.32 -15.86 7.75
C TYR A 174 -16.12 -15.55 6.83
N GLY A 175 -15.03 -15.08 7.42
CA GLY A 175 -13.85 -14.62 6.71
C GLY A 175 -12.58 -15.32 7.13
N GLU A 176 -11.48 -14.83 6.57
CA GLU A 176 -10.13 -15.23 6.93
C GLU A 176 -9.23 -14.00 7.14
N PRO A 177 -8.10 -14.12 7.84
CA PRO A 177 -7.10 -13.07 7.87
C PRO A 177 -6.72 -12.59 6.46
N TRP A 178 -6.71 -11.28 6.24
CA TRP A 178 -6.53 -10.72 4.89
C TRP A 178 -5.21 -11.14 4.25
N VAL A 179 -4.15 -11.29 5.05
CA VAL A 179 -2.85 -11.78 4.58
C VAL A 179 -2.90 -13.17 3.94
N ILE A 180 -3.85 -14.02 4.34
CA ILE A 180 -4.04 -15.33 3.73
C ILE A 180 -4.62 -15.14 2.32
N SER A 181 -5.74 -14.42 2.21
CA SER A 181 -6.38 -14.09 0.94
C SER A 181 -5.46 -13.34 -0.02
N LEU A 182 -4.78 -12.29 0.45
CA LEU A 182 -3.83 -11.54 -0.35
C LEU A 182 -2.67 -12.43 -0.82
N GLY A 183 -2.12 -13.27 0.05
CA GLY A 183 -1.12 -14.25 -0.36
C GLY A 183 -1.64 -15.22 -1.43
N ASN A 184 -2.92 -15.63 -1.35
CA ASN A 184 -3.55 -16.46 -2.38
C ASN A 184 -3.71 -15.69 -3.70
N ASN A 185 -4.10 -14.41 -3.67
CA ASN A 185 -4.13 -13.55 -4.85
C ASN A 185 -2.77 -13.43 -5.51
N LEU A 186 -1.71 -13.28 -4.71
CA LEU A 186 -0.34 -13.23 -5.22
C LEU A 186 0.10 -14.56 -5.83
N LEU A 187 -0.48 -15.69 -5.44
CA LEU A 187 -0.26 -16.98 -6.14
C LEU A 187 -1.06 -17.11 -7.44
N GLY A 188 -1.87 -16.12 -7.81
CA GLY A 188 -2.77 -16.20 -8.95
C GLY A 188 -4.11 -16.87 -8.64
N LEU A 189 -4.52 -16.95 -7.37
CA LEU A 189 -5.81 -17.53 -6.97
C LEU A 189 -6.83 -16.43 -6.68
N ASN A 190 -8.11 -16.72 -6.91
CA ASN A 190 -9.22 -15.79 -6.63
C ASN A 190 -9.04 -14.42 -7.32
N LEU A 191 -8.54 -14.43 -8.56
CA LEU A 191 -8.39 -13.24 -9.40
C LEU A 191 -9.44 -13.26 -10.50
N ASP A 192 -9.85 -12.07 -10.93
CA ASP A 192 -10.60 -11.88 -12.17
C ASP A 192 -9.60 -11.84 -13.34
N PHE A 193 -9.72 -12.82 -14.24
CA PHE A 193 -8.88 -12.95 -15.42
C PHE A 193 -9.54 -12.38 -16.68
N GLN A 194 -10.73 -11.79 -16.59
CA GLN A 194 -11.39 -11.21 -17.75
C GLN A 194 -10.54 -10.07 -18.32
N GLU A 195 -10.18 -10.18 -19.60
CA GLU A 195 -9.27 -9.24 -20.27
C GLU A 195 -9.79 -7.80 -20.20
N ALA A 196 -11.11 -7.60 -20.35
CA ALA A 196 -11.75 -6.28 -20.26
C ALA A 196 -11.53 -5.62 -18.88
N THR A 197 -11.73 -6.38 -17.80
CA THR A 197 -11.53 -5.93 -16.42
C THR A 197 -10.07 -5.60 -16.16
N VAL A 198 -9.16 -6.52 -16.51
CA VAL A 198 -7.71 -6.32 -16.34
C VAL A 198 -7.23 -5.08 -17.10
N LYS A 199 -7.63 -4.93 -18.36
CA LYS A 199 -7.26 -3.79 -19.21
C LYS A 199 -7.77 -2.47 -18.63
N THR A 200 -9.03 -2.43 -18.20
CA THR A 200 -9.65 -1.24 -17.61
C THR A 200 -8.88 -0.74 -16.39
N ILE A 201 -8.49 -1.64 -15.47
CA ILE A 201 -7.74 -1.27 -14.27
C ILE A 201 -6.30 -0.83 -14.60
N LYS A 202 -5.66 -1.43 -15.61
CA LYS A 202 -4.31 -1.02 -16.06
C LYS A 202 -4.29 0.34 -16.78
N GLU A 203 -5.34 0.65 -17.55
CA GLU A 203 -5.47 1.97 -18.17
C GLU A 203 -5.69 3.05 -17.10
N LEU A 204 -6.44 2.74 -16.04
CA LEU A 204 -6.59 3.63 -14.89
C LEU A 204 -5.24 3.95 -14.25
N SER A 205 -4.39 2.94 -13.97
CA SER A 205 -3.08 3.17 -13.36
C SER A 205 -2.16 4.02 -14.24
N SER A 206 -2.25 3.85 -15.56
CA SER A 206 -1.48 4.61 -16.55
C SER A 206 -1.95 6.08 -16.65
N SER A 207 -3.23 6.34 -16.37
CA SER A 207 -3.83 7.68 -16.45
C SER A 207 -3.63 8.54 -15.19
N ILE A 208 -3.32 7.93 -14.04
CA ILE A 208 -3.29 8.61 -12.74
C ILE A 208 -2.10 9.57 -12.58
N ASN A 209 -1.03 9.43 -13.37
CA ASN A 209 0.02 10.44 -13.58
C ASN A 209 0.93 9.94 -14.71
N PRO A 210 0.70 10.29 -15.99
CA PRO A 210 1.75 10.10 -16.96
C PRO A 210 2.97 10.89 -16.46
N PRO A 211 4.19 10.34 -16.52
CA PRO A 211 5.37 11.14 -16.23
C PRO A 211 5.32 12.36 -17.15
N ASN A 212 5.25 13.56 -16.58
CA ASN A 212 5.24 14.81 -17.37
C ASN A 212 6.45 14.89 -18.30
N PHE A 213 7.54 14.23 -17.92
CA PHE A 213 8.77 14.11 -18.68
C PHE A 213 9.34 12.71 -18.52
N ILE A 214 9.69 12.06 -19.63
CA ILE A 214 10.52 10.86 -19.66
C ILE A 214 11.91 11.32 -20.11
N VAL A 215 12.89 11.28 -19.20
CA VAL A 215 14.28 11.54 -19.55
C VAL A 215 14.95 10.20 -19.86
N ASN A 216 15.22 9.95 -21.14
CA ASN A 216 16.05 8.83 -21.56
C ASN A 216 17.50 9.31 -21.62
N ALA A 217 18.27 9.01 -20.58
CA ALA A 217 19.70 9.27 -20.55
C ALA A 217 20.44 7.99 -20.98
N ALA A 218 20.93 7.98 -22.21
CA ALA A 218 21.87 6.97 -22.69
C ALA A 218 23.29 7.54 -22.61
N VAL A 219 24.18 6.85 -21.90
CA VAL A 219 25.61 7.18 -21.87
C VAL A 219 26.34 6.11 -22.66
N GLY A 220 26.84 6.47 -23.83
CA GLY A 220 27.82 5.67 -24.56
C GLY A 220 29.21 6.05 -24.06
N LEU A 221 29.88 5.15 -23.34
CA LEU A 221 31.29 5.30 -23.01
C LEU A 221 32.12 4.79 -24.18
N GLU A 222 32.42 5.65 -25.15
CA GLU A 222 33.65 5.51 -25.93
C GLU A 222 34.73 6.37 -25.28
N GLY A 223 35.33 5.81 -24.24
CA GLY A 223 36.74 5.94 -23.89
C GLY A 223 37.43 7.29 -23.66
N LEU A 224 36.88 8.48 -23.95
CA LEU A 224 37.73 9.69 -23.97
C LEU A 224 37.08 11.04 -23.58
N LEU A 225 35.83 11.09 -23.14
CA LEU A 225 35.21 12.37 -22.69
C LEU A 225 34.43 12.17 -21.39
N GLU A 226 34.99 12.67 -20.27
CA GLU A 226 34.24 12.84 -19.03
C GLU A 226 33.28 14.04 -19.18
N PRO A 227 31.95 13.86 -19.02
CA PRO A 227 31.02 14.96 -19.08
C PRO A 227 31.19 15.87 -17.84
N VAL A 228 31.48 17.14 -18.08
CA VAL A 228 31.47 18.19 -17.04
C VAL A 228 30.02 18.66 -16.87
N LEU A 229 29.51 18.59 -15.64
CA LEU A 229 28.20 19.12 -15.28
C LEU A 229 28.16 20.64 -15.56
N ASP A 230 27.25 21.06 -16.44
CA ASP A 230 26.97 22.48 -16.67
C ASP A 230 26.22 23.04 -15.47
N ASN A 231 26.94 23.69 -14.56
CA ASN A 231 26.37 24.30 -13.36
C ASN A 231 25.89 25.74 -13.59
N THR A 232 25.84 26.25 -14.84
CA THR A 232 25.47 27.64 -15.12
C THR A 232 24.04 28.00 -14.73
N PHE A 233 23.16 27.01 -14.60
CA PHE A 233 21.77 27.20 -14.15
C PHE A 233 21.60 27.15 -12.62
N ILE A 234 22.64 26.77 -11.87
CA ILE A 234 22.58 26.69 -10.41
C ILE A 234 23.20 27.97 -9.83
N ASN A 235 22.36 28.84 -9.25
CA ASN A 235 22.82 30.01 -8.53
C ASN A 235 23.45 29.56 -7.19
N ASN A 236 24.76 29.33 -7.19
CA ASN A 236 25.51 28.81 -6.04
C ASN A 236 25.33 29.64 -4.76
N ASN A 237 25.07 30.95 -4.89
CA ASN A 237 24.82 31.84 -3.76
C ASN A 237 23.57 31.46 -2.94
N MET A 238 22.63 30.67 -3.49
CA MET A 238 21.47 30.17 -2.75
C MET A 238 21.80 29.01 -1.79
N TYR A 239 22.93 28.34 -1.99
CA TYR A 239 23.32 27.14 -1.24
C TYR A 239 24.50 27.39 -0.29
N ASP A 240 25.24 28.50 -0.45
CA ASP A 240 26.39 28.84 0.40
C ASP A 240 26.04 28.96 1.89
N LYS A 241 24.81 29.41 2.22
CA LYS A 241 24.30 29.46 3.61
C LYS A 241 24.20 28.06 4.26
N TRP A 242 24.07 27.01 3.46
CA TRP A 242 23.89 25.63 3.94
C TRP A 242 25.21 24.85 3.94
N LEU A 243 26.26 25.40 3.32
CA LEU A 243 27.61 24.86 3.28
C LEU A 243 28.57 25.56 4.24
N SER A 244 28.18 26.71 4.82
CA SER A 244 28.92 27.29 5.94
C SER A 244 28.78 26.39 7.16
N THR A 245 29.83 25.64 7.45
CA THR A 245 29.98 24.91 8.71
C THR A 245 30.00 25.94 9.84
N ASP A 246 29.01 25.91 10.73
CA ASP A 246 29.07 26.60 12.02
C ASP A 246 30.27 26.04 12.79
N THR A 247 31.40 26.75 12.76
CA THR A 247 32.59 26.37 13.51
C THR A 247 32.32 26.61 14.99
N PRO A 248 32.43 25.60 15.87
CA PRO A 248 32.30 25.81 17.31
C PRO A 248 33.37 26.81 17.76
N GLN A 249 32.98 27.84 18.51
CA GLN A 249 33.93 28.79 19.10
C GLN A 249 34.95 28.02 19.94
N LYS A 250 36.22 28.06 19.53
CA LYS A 250 37.34 27.62 20.36
C LYS A 250 37.55 28.62 21.49
N THR A 251 37.51 28.10 22.71
CA THR A 251 38.02 28.74 23.93
C THR A 251 39.46 29.23 23.73
N ASN A 252 39.70 30.46 24.19
CA ASN A 252 40.99 31.16 24.15
C ASN A 252 42.14 30.34 24.76
N GLU A 253 43.20 30.09 23.98
CA GLU A 253 44.57 30.08 24.50
C GLU A 253 45.44 30.95 23.57
N ARG A 254 45.68 32.16 24.07
CA ARG A 254 46.87 33.02 23.88
C ARG A 254 48.14 32.21 24.15
N ASP A 255 49.32 32.48 23.63
CA ASP A 255 49.91 33.51 22.78
C ASP A 255 51.15 32.81 22.19
N ASN A 256 51.63 33.28 21.04
CA ASN A 256 53.02 33.73 20.89
C ASN A 256 53.29 33.94 19.41
N ASP A 257 53.24 35.22 19.04
CA ASP A 257 54.22 35.91 18.22
C ASP A 257 55.39 35.03 17.71
N LEU A 258 55.62 35.09 16.40
CA LEU A 258 56.68 35.97 15.89
C LEU A 258 56.68 35.98 14.36
N GLU A 259 56.49 37.18 13.84
CA GLU A 259 56.88 37.69 12.52
C GLU A 259 58.27 37.16 12.13
N GLY A 260 58.48 36.51 10.98
CA GLY A 260 58.66 37.15 9.66
C GLY A 260 60.16 37.48 9.42
N PRO A 261 60.62 37.85 8.20
CA PRO A 261 60.17 37.56 6.85
C PRO A 261 61.22 36.77 6.03
N SER A 262 60.93 36.56 4.76
CA SER A 262 61.70 35.83 3.73
C SER A 262 63.12 36.37 3.43
N PHE A 263 64.07 35.45 3.23
CA PHE A 263 64.96 35.34 2.07
C PHE A 263 65.27 33.86 1.82
#